data_AF-A0A7W9QFR0-F1
#
_entry.id   AF-A0A7W9QFR0-F1
#
_cell.length_a   1.000
_cell.length_b   1.000
_cell.length_c   1.000
_cell.angle_alpha   90.00
_cell.angle_beta   90.00
_cell.angle_gamma   90.00
#
_symmetry.space_group_name_H-M   'P 1'
#
loop_
_entity.id
_entity.type
_entity.pdbx_description
1 polymer ?
#
loop_
_entity_poly.entity_id
_entity_poly.type
_entity_poly.pdbx_seq_one_letter_code
_entity_poly.pdbx_strand_id
1 'polypeptide(L)' 'MLWSDPPEEPPDELRRTETMVRRAGTVLAVATVVLLIIITLGP' A
#
# COMPACT_ATOMS: atom_id res chain seq x y z
N MET A 1 -21.92 21.88 -7.63
CA MET A 1 -20.46 22.00 -7.36
C MET A 1 -19.82 20.67 -7.75
N LEU A 2 -19.68 20.38 -9.03
CA LEU A 2 -19.29 19.03 -9.48
C LEU A 2 -17.81 19.00 -9.84
N TRP A 3 -16.98 19.13 -8.82
CA TRP A 3 -15.52 19.24 -8.85
C TRP A 3 -15.03 20.69 -8.94
N SER A 4 -14.85 21.32 -7.78
CA SER A 4 -13.86 22.39 -7.67
C SER A 4 -12.51 21.75 -7.97
N ASP A 5 -11.73 22.33 -8.87
CA ASP A 5 -10.39 21.81 -9.14
C ASP A 5 -9.65 21.63 -7.81
N PRO A 6 -9.18 20.40 -7.53
CA PRO A 6 -8.49 20.12 -6.29
C PRO A 6 -7.25 21.02 -6.26
N PRO A 7 -6.86 21.49 -5.07
CA PRO A 7 -5.62 22.25 -4.95
C PRO A 7 -4.47 21.48 -5.62
N GLU A 8 -3.59 22.19 -6.34
CA GLU A 8 -2.56 21.57 -7.18
C GLU A 8 -1.67 20.58 -6.42
N GLU A 9 -1.51 20.77 -5.10
CA GLU A 9 -0.75 19.86 -4.25
C GLU A 9 -1.66 18.99 -3.36
N PRO A 10 -1.41 17.67 -3.34
CA PRO A 10 -2.12 16.78 -2.44
C PRO A 10 -1.81 17.15 -0.97
N PRO A 11 -2.83 17.15 -0.08
CA PRO A 11 -2.66 17.37 1.35
C PRO A 11 -1.57 16.49 1.96
N ASP A 12 -0.83 17.01 2.93
CA ASP A 12 0.27 16.30 3.60
C ASP A 12 -0.19 14.96 4.22
N GLU A 13 -1.44 14.89 4.69
CA GLU A 13 -2.04 13.68 5.25
C GLU A 13 -2.20 12.57 4.20
N LEU A 14 -2.55 12.92 2.95
CA LEU A 14 -2.66 11.96 1.86
C LEU A 14 -1.28 11.42 1.47
N ARG A 15 -0.26 12.29 1.38
CA ARG A 15 1.13 11.88 1.10
C ARG A 15 1.68 10.94 2.17
N ARG A 16 1.37 11.20 3.45
CA ARG A 16 1.76 10.33 4.56
C ARG A 16 1.04 8.99 4.51
N THR A 17 -0.27 9.00 4.22
CA THR A 17 -1.08 7.79 4.07
C THR A 17 -0.60 6.95 2.90
N GLU A 18 -0.31 7.56 1.75
CA GLU A 18 0.24 6.88 0.57
C GLU A 18 1.57 6.19 0.89
N THR A 19 2.47 6.86 1.60
CA THR A 19 3.74 6.28 2.03
C THR A 19 3.54 5.09 2.98
N MET A 20 2.61 5.20 3.93
CA MET A 20 2.24 4.10 4.82
C MET A 20 1.61 2.92 4.08
N VAL A 21 0.69 3.20 3.14
CA VAL A 21 0.01 2.19 2.32
C VAL A 21 1.02 1.47 1.42
N ARG A 22 1.96 2.19 0.80
CA ARG A 22 3.00 1.59 -0.04
C ARG A 22 3.88 0.62 0.76
N ARG A 23 4.25 1.02 1.97
CA ARG A 23 5.02 0.16 2.89
C ARG A 23 4.19 -1.05 3.34
N ALA A 24 2.93 -0.84 3.74
CA ALA A 24 2.04 -1.91 4.16
C ALA A 24 1.81 -2.94 3.03
N GLY A 25 1.58 -2.47 1.80
CA GLY A 25 1.45 -3.32 0.62
C GLY A 25 2.71 -4.13 0.34
N THR A 26 3.90 -3.53 0.51
CA THR A 26 5.18 -4.25 0.35
C THR A 26 5.34 -5.35 1.41
N VAL A 27 5.03 -5.05 2.68
CA VAL A 27 5.07 -6.04 3.77
C VAL A 27 4.10 -7.18 3.51
N LEU A 28 2.87 -6.86 3.08
CA LEU A 28 1.85 -7.84 2.77
C LEU A 28 2.28 -8.73 1.59
N ALA A 29 2.82 -8.15 0.51
CA ALA A 29 3.33 -8.91 -0.62
C ALA A 29 4.45 -9.89 -0.21
N VAL A 30 5.41 -9.43 0.58
CA VAL A 30 6.49 -10.30 1.11
C VAL A 30 5.91 -11.40 1.99
N ALA A 31 4.98 -11.09 2.89
CA ALA A 31 4.34 -12.08 3.76
C ALA A 31 3.59 -13.13 2.95
N THR A 32 2.86 -12.74 1.90
CA THR A 32 2.18 -13.67 0.99
C THR A 32 3.17 -14.59 0.28
N VAL A 33 4.28 -14.07 -0.23
CA VAL A 33 5.32 -14.89 -0.88
C VAL A 33 5.92 -15.89 0.11
N VAL A 34 6.26 -15.44 1.33
CA VAL A 34 6.78 -16.33 2.39
C VAL A 34 5.77 -17.42 2.73
N LEU A 35 4.50 -17.06 2.89
CA LEU A 35 3.43 -18.02 3.16
C LEU A 35 3.30 -19.05 2.02
N LEU A 36 3.34 -18.60 0.77
CA LEU A 36 3.31 -19.51 -0.39
C LEU A 36 4.50 -20.46 -0.41
N ILE A 37 5.71 -19.98 -0.07
CA ILE A 37 6.88 -20.85 0.06
C ILE A 37 6.65 -21.89 1.16
N ILE A 38 6.15 -21.49 2.33
CA ILE A 38 5.86 -22.41 3.44
C ILE A 38 4.83 -23.47 3.01
N ILE A 39 3.77 -23.07 2.31
CA ILE A 39 2.73 -24.00 1.84
C ILE A 39 3.28 -24.95 0.77
N THR A 40 4.11 -24.44 -0.15
CA THR A 40 4.62 -25.24 -1.28
C THR A 40 5.76 -26.17 -0.87
N LEU A 41 6.58 -25.76 0.10
CA LEU A 41 7.76 -26.49 0.57
C LEU A 41 7.52 -27.26 1.88
N GLY A 42 6.38 -27.04 2.53
CA GLY A 42 5.93 -27.83 3.68
C GLY A 42 5.52 -29.24 3.24
N PRO A 43 5.86 -30.28 4.02
CA PRO A 43 5.52 -31.68 3.73
C PRO A 43 4.02 -31.97 3.72
#